data_AF-A0A0B3AYN9-F1
#
_entry.id   AF-A0A0B3AYN9-F1
#
_cell.length_a   1.000
_cell.length_b   1.000
_cell.length_c   1.000
_cell.angle_alpha   90.00
_cell.angle_beta   90.00
_cell.angle_gamma   90.00
#
_symmetry.space_group_name_H-M   'P 1'
#
loop_
_entity.id
_entity.type
_entity.pdbx_description
1 polymer ?
#
loop_
_entity_poly.entity_id
_entity_poly.type
_entity_poly.pdbx_seq_one_letter_code
_entity_poly.pdbx_strand_id
1 'polypeptide(L)'
;MNIGIVLGTNDPETVWNAFRLGVTALKAQHEVVVFLMNKGVEIEDITDGKYDVKGQVDAFREQKGRRRQKRRHETGKRKQEAKNMAEKLNELALGYAGAIVSAAGMLLLGIGGNMGMYSGAAQQMMQWHMFFSLTPIGIMTGIAEAAIMGFVFAYALAWVYNKFA
;
A
#
# COMPACT_ATOMS: atom_id res chain seq x y z
N MET A 1 -14.74 -14.60 5.84
CA MET A 1 -16.08 -14.29 5.31
C MET A 1 -16.74 -13.25 6.23
N ASN A 2 -17.67 -12.46 5.68
CA ASN A 2 -18.49 -11.52 6.42
C ASN A 2 -19.89 -12.11 6.57
N ILE A 3 -20.42 -12.13 7.79
CA ILE A 3 -21.69 -12.76 8.13
C ILE A 3 -22.60 -11.70 8.75
N GLY A 4 -23.75 -11.48 8.12
CA GLY A 4 -24.83 -10.67 8.67
C GLY A 4 -25.89 -11.58 9.29
N ILE A 5 -26.25 -11.33 10.54
CA ILE A 5 -27.36 -11.98 11.25
C ILE A 5 -28.43 -10.91 11.46
N VAL A 6 -29.67 -11.17 11.06
CA VAL A 6 -30.81 -10.28 11.31
C VAL A 6 -31.77 -10.96 12.27
N LEU A 7 -32.06 -10.31 13.40
CA LEU A 7 -32.94 -10.82 14.44
C LEU A 7 -34.17 -9.92 14.56
N GLY A 8 -35.33 -10.48 14.23
CA GLY A 8 -36.64 -9.83 14.32
C GLY A 8 -37.54 -10.35 15.47
N THR A 9 -37.07 -11.32 16.24
CA THR A 9 -37.84 -12.08 17.25
C THR A 9 -37.17 -12.01 18.61
N ASN A 10 -37.96 -12.17 19.67
CA ASN A 10 -37.50 -12.32 21.06
C ASN A 10 -37.68 -13.76 21.59
N ASP A 11 -37.91 -14.73 20.69
CA ASP A 11 -37.91 -16.15 21.03
C ASP A 11 -36.54 -16.58 21.60
N PRO A 12 -36.46 -17.07 22.85
CA PRO A 12 -35.18 -17.34 23.52
C PRO A 12 -34.30 -18.34 22.78
N GLU A 13 -34.88 -19.41 22.21
CA GLU A 13 -34.14 -20.44 21.48
C GLU A 13 -33.50 -19.88 20.21
N THR A 14 -34.28 -19.13 19.43
CA THR A 14 -33.82 -18.54 18.17
C THR A 14 -32.71 -17.52 18.41
N VAL A 15 -32.90 -16.65 19.40
CA VAL A 15 -31.90 -15.62 19.76
C VAL A 15 -30.63 -16.30 20.28
N TRP A 16 -30.76 -17.27 21.19
CA TRP A 16 -29.63 -18.02 21.72
C TRP A 16 -28.83 -18.72 20.61
N ASN A 17 -29.51 -19.40 19.68
CA ASN A 17 -28.87 -20.07 18.55
C ASN A 17 -28.14 -19.08 17.63
N ALA A 18 -28.74 -17.92 17.35
CA ALA A 18 -28.14 -16.90 16.51
C ALA A 18 -26.86 -16.31 17.14
N PHE A 19 -26.88 -15.98 18.43
CA PHE A 19 -25.68 -15.48 19.12
C PHE A 19 -24.61 -16.57 19.26
N ARG A 20 -25.00 -17.82 19.54
CA ARG A 20 -24.07 -18.96 19.57
C ARG A 20 -23.35 -19.15 18.23
N LEU A 21 -24.07 -19.03 17.11
CA LEU A 21 -23.48 -19.04 15.77
C LEU A 21 -22.52 -17.85 15.60
N GLY A 22 -22.95 -16.65 16.00
CA GLY A 22 -22.13 -15.44 15.92
C GLY A 22 -20.82 -15.55 16.71
N VAL A 23 -20.85 -16.08 17.93
CA VAL A 23 -19.66 -16.34 18.75
C VAL A 23 -18.75 -17.36 18.06
N THR A 24 -19.31 -18.46 17.56
CA THR A 24 -18.54 -19.50 16.87
C THR A 24 -17.86 -18.96 15.61
N ALA A 25 -18.57 -18.17 14.80
CA ALA A 25 -18.01 -17.50 13.63
C ALA A 25 -16.92 -16.48 14.00
N LEU A 26 -17.10 -15.71 15.08
CA LEU A 26 -16.06 -14.79 15.57
C LEU A 26 -14.81 -15.55 16.04
N LYS A 27 -14.94 -16.74 16.63
CA LYS A 27 -13.82 -17.62 16.98
C LYS A 27 -13.15 -18.20 15.74
N ALA A 28 -13.92 -18.60 14.73
CA ALA A 28 -13.46 -19.09 13.43
C ALA A 28 -12.86 -18.00 12.51
N GLN A 29 -12.43 -16.88 13.07
CA GLN A 29 -11.82 -15.77 12.35
C GLN A 29 -12.72 -15.00 11.36
N HIS A 30 -14.04 -15.20 11.36
CA HIS A 30 -14.98 -14.46 10.50
C HIS A 30 -15.43 -13.12 11.10
N GLU A 31 -15.97 -12.23 10.26
CA GLU A 31 -16.55 -10.95 10.66
C GLU A 31 -18.07 -11.13 10.81
N VAL A 32 -18.64 -10.67 11.93
CA VAL A 32 -20.06 -10.88 12.24
C VAL A 32 -20.72 -9.58 12.66
N VAL A 33 -21.80 -9.25 11.96
CA VAL A 33 -22.67 -8.13 12.29
C VAL A 33 -24.05 -8.69 12.61
N VAL A 34 -24.58 -8.31 13.76
CA VAL A 34 -25.94 -8.66 14.19
C VAL A 34 -26.77 -7.38 14.09
N PHE A 35 -27.85 -7.43 13.33
CA PHE A 35 -28.85 -6.38 13.19
C PHE A 35 -30.09 -6.80 13.97
N LEU A 36 -30.52 -5.95 14.89
CA LEU A 36 -31.70 -6.16 15.72
C LEU A 36 -32.84 -5.31 15.16
N MET A 37 -34.03 -5.89 15.03
CA MET A 37 -35.22 -5.25 14.47
C MET A 37 -36.47 -5.73 15.20
N ASN A 38 -37.56 -4.96 15.15
CA ASN A 38 -38.84 -5.32 15.78
C ASN A 38 -38.66 -5.77 17.25
N LYS A 39 -39.18 -6.94 17.63
CA LYS A 39 -39.01 -7.51 18.97
C LYS A 39 -37.57 -7.91 19.30
N GLY A 40 -36.72 -8.08 18.29
CA GLY A 40 -35.31 -8.40 18.48
C GLY A 40 -34.50 -7.26 19.11
N VAL A 41 -35.07 -6.06 19.33
CA VAL A 41 -34.38 -5.00 20.10
C VAL A 41 -34.39 -5.26 21.60
N GLU A 42 -35.35 -6.05 22.10
CA GLU A 42 -35.56 -6.36 23.52
C GLU A 42 -34.66 -7.52 24.00
N ILE A 43 -33.54 -7.79 23.33
CA ILE A 43 -32.68 -8.95 23.61
C ILE A 43 -32.08 -8.97 25.02
N GLU A 44 -31.98 -7.82 25.68
CA GLU A 44 -31.45 -7.73 27.04
C GLU A 44 -32.49 -8.15 28.08
N ASP A 45 -33.78 -8.11 27.73
CA ASP A 45 -34.91 -8.43 28.61
C ASP A 45 -35.32 -9.92 28.50
N ILE A 46 -34.72 -10.69 27.58
CA ILE A 46 -35.03 -12.11 27.38
C ILE A 46 -34.40 -12.92 28.51
N THR A 47 -35.24 -13.41 29.42
CA THR A 47 -34.88 -14.37 30.46
C THR A 47 -35.60 -15.69 30.24
N ASP A 48 -34.84 -16.77 30.10
CA ASP A 48 -35.38 -18.12 29.93
C ASP A 48 -34.61 -19.11 30.81
N GLY A 49 -35.31 -20.10 31.38
CA GLY A 49 -34.71 -21.09 32.28
C GLY A 49 -33.87 -22.15 31.55
N LYS A 50 -34.08 -22.35 30.25
CA LYS A 50 -33.40 -23.35 29.42
C LYS A 50 -32.31 -22.72 28.55
N TYR A 51 -32.54 -21.51 28.01
CA TYR A 51 -31.63 -20.83 27.10
C TYR A 51 -31.00 -19.57 27.71
N ASP A 52 -29.70 -19.61 28.00
CA ASP A 52 -28.94 -18.46 28.51
C ASP A 52 -28.60 -17.46 27.39
N VAL A 53 -29.58 -16.64 27.02
CA VAL A 53 -29.43 -15.60 25.99
C VAL A 53 -28.43 -14.54 26.43
N LYS A 54 -28.54 -14.05 27.67
CA LYS A 54 -27.69 -12.97 28.21
C LYS A 54 -26.20 -13.35 28.16
N GLY A 55 -25.86 -14.56 28.60
CA GLY A 55 -24.48 -15.05 28.53
C GLY A 55 -23.92 -15.13 27.11
N GLN A 56 -24.74 -15.52 26.12
CA GLN A 56 -24.31 -15.55 24.71
C GLN A 56 -24.13 -14.14 24.12
N VAL A 57 -25.01 -13.19 24.48
CA VAL A 57 -24.89 -11.80 24.06
C VAL A 57 -23.61 -11.17 24.61
N ASP A 58 -23.31 -11.40 25.88
CA ASP A 58 -22.10 -10.88 26.53
C ASP A 58 -20.83 -11.50 25.93
N ALA A 59 -20.82 -12.83 25.72
CA ALA A 59 -19.74 -13.51 25.03
C ALA A 59 -19.51 -12.94 23.61
N PHE A 60 -20.57 -12.63 22.88
CA PHE A 60 -20.48 -12.01 21.56
C PHE A 60 -19.87 -10.60 21.63
N ARG A 61 -20.32 -9.76 22.57
CA ARG A 61 -19.80 -8.41 22.79
C ARG A 61 -18.31 -8.43 23.10
N GLU A 62 -17.89 -9.31 24.00
CA GLU A 62 -16.49 -9.45 24.39
C GLU A 62 -15.60 -9.87 23.20
N GLN A 63 -16.01 -10.91 22.47
CA GLN A 63 -15.26 -11.41 21.31
C GLN A 63 -15.15 -10.35 20.20
N LYS A 64 -16.24 -9.63 19.93
CA LYS A 64 -16.26 -8.52 18.96
C LYS A 64 -15.36 -7.36 19.41
N GLY A 65 -15.32 -7.07 20.71
CA GLY A 65 -14.42 -6.09 21.33
C GLY A 65 -12.95 -6.45 21.16
N ARG A 66 -12.54 -7.66 21.55
CA ARG A 66 -11.17 -8.19 21.35
C ARG A 66 -10.75 -8.11 19.88
N ARG A 67 -11.63 -8.48 18.95
CA ARG A 67 -11.38 -8.37 17.49
C ARG A 67 -11.21 -6.92 17.02
N ARG A 68 -12.01 -5.99 17.51
CA ARG A 68 -11.88 -4.56 17.19
C ARG A 68 -10.55 -4.01 17.69
N GLN A 69 -10.14 -4.35 18.91
CA GLN A 69 -8.86 -3.93 19.47
C GLN A 69 -7.68 -4.48 18.67
N LYS A 70 -7.68 -5.79 18.36
CA LYS A 70 -6.65 -6.42 17.52
C LYS A 70 -6.56 -5.77 16.15
N ARG A 71 -7.70 -5.55 15.48
CA ARG A 71 -7.74 -4.85 14.18
C ARG A 71 -7.23 -3.42 14.26
N ARG A 72 -7.53 -2.70 15.34
CA ARG A 72 -7.05 -1.32 15.52
C ARG A 72 -5.54 -1.28 15.69
N HIS A 73 -4.95 -2.22 16.44
CA HIS A 73 -3.51 -2.36 16.54
C HIS A 73 -2.86 -2.77 15.20
N GLU A 74 -3.42 -3.75 14.49
CA GLU A 74 -2.91 -4.18 13.18
C GLU A 74 -3.01 -3.08 12.13
N THR A 75 -4.11 -2.32 12.12
CA THR A 75 -4.31 -1.19 11.21
C THR A 75 -3.36 -0.04 11.55
N GLY A 76 -3.11 0.22 12.83
CA GLY A 76 -2.11 1.19 13.28
C GLY A 76 -0.70 0.81 12.84
N LYS A 77 -0.30 -0.44 13.04
CA LYS A 77 0.98 -0.98 12.56
C LYS A 77 1.10 -0.89 11.04
N ARG A 78 0.09 -1.32 10.28
CA ARG A 78 0.07 -1.21 8.82
C ARG A 78 0.16 0.23 8.33
N LYS A 79 -0.53 1.17 8.98
CA LYS A 79 -0.42 2.60 8.65
C LYS A 79 0.98 3.14 8.93
N GLN A 80 1.59 2.72 10.03
CA GLN A 80 2.96 3.11 10.36
C GLN A 80 3.96 2.49 9.39
N GLU A 81 3.83 1.21 9.05
CA GLU A 81 4.66 0.53 8.04
C GLU A 81 4.49 1.17 6.67
N ALA A 82 3.26 1.50 6.26
CA ALA A 82 2.98 2.20 5.02
C ALA A 82 3.56 3.62 5.02
N LYS A 83 3.50 4.34 6.15
CA LYS A 83 4.13 5.65 6.30
C LYS A 83 5.65 5.54 6.17
N ASN A 84 6.27 4.57 6.85
CA ASN A 84 7.70 4.31 6.77
C ASN A 84 8.13 3.89 5.36
N MET A 85 7.29 3.16 4.62
CA MET A 85 7.53 2.83 3.21
C MET A 85 7.37 4.04 2.28
N ALA A 86 6.44 4.95 2.58
CA ALA A 86 6.23 6.18 1.82
C ALA A 86 7.33 7.23 2.07
N GLU A 87 7.99 7.21 3.22
CA GLU A 87 9.12 8.09 3.52
C GLU A 87 10.42 7.67 2.80
N LYS A 88 10.54 6.40 2.39
CA LYS A 88 11.69 5.92 1.61
C LYS A 88 11.50 6.17 0.12
N LEU A 89 12.55 6.66 -0.53
CA LEU A 89 12.58 6.79 -1.99
C LEU A 89 12.68 5.40 -2.63
N ASN A 90 11.95 5.19 -3.71
CA ASN A 90 12.12 4.00 -4.54
C ASN A 90 13.39 4.15 -5.39
N GLU A 91 14.45 3.47 -4.97
CA GLU A 91 15.80 3.56 -5.54
C GLU A 91 15.84 3.21 -7.02
N LEU A 92 15.12 2.15 -7.42
CA LEU A 92 15.06 1.72 -8.81
C LEU A 92 14.27 2.70 -9.68
N ALA A 93 13.15 3.21 -9.17
CA ALA A 93 12.35 4.20 -9.90
C ALA A 93 13.13 5.49 -10.15
N LEU A 94 13.90 5.97 -9.15
CA LEU A 94 14.76 7.14 -9.32
C LEU A 94 15.90 6.85 -10.30
N GLY A 95 16.50 5.66 -10.23
CA GLY A 95 17.50 5.19 -11.20
C GLY A 95 16.97 5.24 -12.63
N TYR A 96 15.80 4.63 -12.91
CA TYR A 96 15.19 4.65 -14.24
C TYR A 96 14.85 6.06 -14.72
N ALA A 97 14.32 6.91 -13.84
CA ALA A 97 14.06 8.30 -14.17
C ALA A 97 15.36 9.04 -14.55
N GLY A 98 16.44 8.85 -13.79
CA GLY A 98 17.76 9.39 -14.10
C GLY A 98 18.30 8.91 -15.45
N ALA A 99 18.13 7.63 -15.77
CA ALA A 99 18.52 7.05 -17.05
C ALA A 99 17.77 7.68 -18.24
N ILE A 100 16.45 7.79 -18.12
CA ILE A 100 15.59 8.34 -19.18
C ILE A 100 15.89 9.82 -19.42
N VAL A 101 16.01 10.62 -18.35
CA VAL A 101 16.33 12.05 -18.46
C VAL A 101 17.69 12.25 -19.11
N SER A 102 18.69 11.45 -18.72
CA SER A 102 20.04 11.53 -19.29
C SER A 102 20.06 11.11 -20.77
N ALA A 103 19.36 10.03 -21.13
CA ALA A 103 19.20 9.59 -22.52
C ALA A 103 18.50 10.63 -23.40
N ALA A 104 17.41 11.22 -22.91
CA ALA A 104 16.67 12.25 -23.61
C ALA A 104 17.51 13.52 -23.80
N GLY A 105 18.26 13.94 -22.77
CA GLY A 105 19.19 15.05 -22.85
C GLY A 105 20.27 14.82 -23.91
N MET A 106 20.83 13.61 -23.97
CA MET A 106 21.83 13.25 -24.97
C MET A 106 21.31 13.26 -26.39
N LEU A 107 20.10 12.75 -26.61
CA LEU A 107 19.47 12.77 -27.92
C LEU A 107 19.21 14.20 -28.39
N LEU A 108 18.67 15.06 -27.50
CA LEU A 108 18.39 16.46 -27.81
C LEU A 108 19.68 17.24 -28.14
N LEU A 109 20.75 17.03 -27.38
CA LEU A 109 22.03 17.68 -27.62
C LEU A 109 22.73 17.16 -28.87
N GLY A 110 22.62 15.86 -29.18
CA GLY A 110 23.16 15.29 -30.41
C GLY A 110 22.49 15.88 -31.66
N ILE A 111 21.15 15.95 -31.66
CA ILE A 111 20.39 16.55 -32.77
C ILE A 111 20.63 18.05 -32.86
N GLY A 112 20.51 18.76 -31.73
CA GLY A 112 20.71 20.21 -31.68
C GLY A 112 22.12 20.62 -32.10
N GLY A 113 23.13 19.90 -31.62
CA GLY A 113 24.53 20.13 -31.99
C GLY A 113 24.80 19.95 -33.48
N ASN A 114 24.18 18.95 -34.12
CA ASN A 114 24.29 18.73 -35.56
C ASN A 114 23.58 19.82 -36.40
N MET A 115 22.61 20.52 -35.81
CA MET A 115 21.95 21.70 -36.40
C MET A 115 22.68 23.02 -36.09
N GLY A 116 23.84 22.98 -35.41
CA GLY A 116 24.58 24.17 -34.98
C GLY A 116 23.98 24.88 -33.78
N MET A 117 22.92 24.33 -33.16
CA MET A 117 22.33 24.84 -31.93
C MET A 117 23.04 24.22 -30.71
N TYR A 118 23.18 24.97 -29.63
CA TYR A 118 23.81 24.47 -28.39
C TYR A 118 25.26 23.98 -28.56
N SER A 119 26.01 24.51 -29.52
CA SER A 119 27.41 24.12 -29.81
C SER A 119 28.31 24.11 -28.57
N GLY A 120 28.17 25.10 -27.68
CA GLY A 120 28.91 25.13 -26.42
C GLY A 120 28.54 23.98 -25.46
N ALA A 121 27.25 23.64 -25.34
CA ALA A 121 26.79 22.53 -24.51
C ALA A 121 27.17 21.17 -25.11
N ALA A 122 27.05 21.03 -26.43
CA ALA A 122 27.48 19.82 -27.15
C ALA A 122 28.99 19.59 -27.01
N GLN A 123 29.80 20.66 -27.10
CA GLN A 123 31.25 20.57 -26.95
C GLN A 123 31.66 20.15 -25.53
N GLN A 124 30.99 20.69 -24.49
CA GLN A 124 31.21 20.24 -23.10
C GLN A 124 30.81 18.77 -22.92
N MET A 125 29.72 18.34 -23.55
CA MET A 125 29.26 16.95 -23.43
C MET A 125 30.17 15.96 -24.15
N MET A 126 30.78 16.34 -25.28
CA MET A 126 31.85 15.56 -25.92
C MET A 126 33.11 15.44 -25.05
N GLN A 127 33.36 16.39 -24.14
CA GLN A 127 34.47 16.31 -23.19
C GLN A 127 34.13 15.38 -22.00
N TRP A 128 32.87 15.40 -21.56
CA TRP A 128 32.45 14.69 -20.36
C TRP A 128 32.05 13.24 -20.62
N HIS A 129 31.73 12.90 -21.87
CA HIS A 129 31.31 11.56 -22.26
C HIS A 129 32.30 10.99 -23.28
N MET A 130 32.86 9.84 -22.94
CA MET A 130 33.97 9.26 -23.69
C MET A 130 33.55 8.82 -25.09
N PHE A 131 32.28 8.44 -25.26
CA PHE A 131 31.75 7.90 -26.52
C PHE A 131 30.83 8.87 -27.27
N PHE A 132 30.52 10.04 -26.69
CA PHE A 132 29.62 11.01 -27.32
C PHE A 132 30.33 11.80 -28.43
N SER A 133 29.78 11.75 -29.65
CA SER A 133 30.16 12.61 -30.76
C SER A 133 28.92 12.97 -31.59
N LEU A 134 29.00 14.02 -32.43
CA LEU A 134 27.91 14.46 -33.29
C LEU A 134 27.60 13.51 -34.48
N THR A 135 28.26 12.35 -34.52
CA THR A 135 27.94 11.31 -35.50
C THR A 135 26.75 10.48 -35.04
N PRO A 136 25.95 9.89 -35.94
CA PRO A 136 24.81 9.04 -35.54
C PRO A 136 25.20 7.90 -34.59
N ILE A 137 26.37 7.28 -34.80
CA ILE A 137 26.88 6.18 -33.95
C ILE A 137 27.35 6.71 -32.59
N GLY A 138 28.01 7.88 -32.57
CA GLY A 138 28.43 8.55 -31.34
C GLY A 138 27.27 9.00 -30.46
N ILE A 139 26.19 9.48 -31.07
CA ILE A 139 24.97 9.84 -30.34
C ILE A 139 24.35 8.59 -29.71
N MET A 140 24.22 7.49 -30.46
CA MET A 140 23.65 6.23 -29.95
C MET A 140 24.47 5.64 -28.79
N THR A 141 25.80 5.64 -28.92
CA THR A 141 26.70 5.12 -27.88
C THR A 141 26.76 6.05 -26.66
N GLY A 142 26.78 7.37 -26.88
CA GLY A 142 26.69 8.36 -25.79
C GLY A 142 25.35 8.32 -25.04
N ILE A 143 24.23 8.01 -25.72
CA ILE A 143 22.93 7.77 -25.05
C ILE A 143 23.02 6.57 -24.10
N ALA A 144 23.62 5.47 -24.54
CA ALA A 144 23.78 4.27 -23.71
C ALA A 144 24.68 4.54 -22.50
N GLU A 145 25.82 5.21 -22.70
CA GLU A 145 26.74 5.61 -21.63
C GLU A 145 26.05 6.51 -20.59
N ALA A 146 25.36 7.56 -21.06
CA ALA A 146 24.66 8.50 -20.18
C ALA A 146 23.47 7.87 -19.45
N ALA A 147 22.75 6.95 -20.08
CA ALA A 147 21.65 6.23 -19.43
C ALA A 147 22.15 5.35 -18.27
N ILE A 148 23.26 4.64 -18.47
CA ILE A 148 23.87 3.79 -17.45
C ILE A 148 24.41 4.65 -16.29
N MET A 149 25.18 5.70 -16.60
CA MET A 149 25.73 6.59 -15.58
C MET A 149 24.63 7.35 -14.83
N GLY A 150 23.61 7.82 -15.53
CA GLY A 150 22.43 8.47 -14.93
C GLY A 150 21.65 7.54 -14.01
N PHE A 151 21.50 6.26 -14.39
CA PHE A 151 20.90 5.24 -13.52
C PHE A 151 21.71 5.05 -12.24
N VAL A 152 23.02 4.80 -12.38
CA VAL A 152 23.90 4.51 -11.24
C VAL A 152 23.97 5.69 -10.28
N PHE A 153 24.10 6.92 -10.80
CA PHE A 153 24.16 8.12 -9.99
C PHE A 153 22.85 8.37 -9.24
N ALA A 154 21.70 8.32 -9.92
CA ALA A 154 20.41 8.52 -9.30
C ALA A 154 20.08 7.40 -8.29
N TYR A 155 20.43 6.16 -8.61
CA TYR A 155 20.32 5.03 -7.67
C TYR A 155 21.17 5.25 -6.42
N ALA A 156 22.43 5.65 -6.59
CA ALA A 156 23.34 5.92 -5.47
C ALA A 156 22.83 7.09 -4.59
N LEU A 157 22.29 8.15 -5.20
CA LEU A 157 21.66 9.25 -4.45
C LEU A 157 20.45 8.77 -3.65
N ALA A 158 19.56 7.97 -4.25
CA ALA A 158 18.43 7.40 -3.53
C ALA A 158 18.88 6.51 -2.37
N TRP A 159 19.92 5.70 -2.58
CA TRP A 159 20.49 4.85 -1.55
C TRP A 159 21.09 5.66 -0.39
N VAL A 160 21.87 6.70 -0.69
CA VAL A 160 22.44 7.61 0.32
C VAL A 160 21.30 8.30 1.08
N TYR A 161 20.30 8.82 0.36
CA TYR A 161 19.13 9.44 0.98
C TYR A 161 18.42 8.48 1.93
N ASN A 162 18.10 7.27 1.48
CA ASN A 162 17.44 6.24 2.30
C ASN A 162 18.29 5.77 3.49
N LYS A 163 19.61 5.96 3.45
CA LYS A 163 20.52 5.64 4.55
C LYS A 163 20.53 6.70 5.65
N PHE A 164 20.28 7.97 5.30
CA PHE A 164 20.37 9.11 6.22
C PHE A 164 19.01 9.75 6.57
N ALA A 165 17.93 9.41 5.85
CA ALA A 165 16.55 9.76 6.15
C ALA A 165 15.90 8.75 7.11
#